data_AF-A0A662U5H9-F1
#
_entry.id   AF-A0A662U5H9-F1
#
_cell.length_a   1.000
_cell.length_b   1.000
_cell.length_c   1.000
_cell.angle_alpha   90.00
_cell.angle_beta   90.00
_cell.angle_gamma   90.00
#
_symmetry.space_group_name_H-M   'P 1'
#
loop_
_entity.id
_entity.type
_entity.pdbx_description
1 polymer ?
#
loop_
_entity_poly.entity_id
_entity_poly.type
_entity_poly.pdbx_seq_one_letter_code
_entity_poly.pdbx_strand_id
1 'polypeptide(L)'
;MAREIFEIKDKSLAGRIGEILTAHGKIRTPTLFPVINPIRQEVSLEVIKDIGFEAIITNAYILKKHREREALEKGIHELMKFKGPIVTDSGGYQILEYGRVDITPEEIVVFQENIGSDIAVILDVPTGGYASYEEAKWTVEETIRRAIISLKYMKRDKT
;
A
#
# COMPACT_ATOMS: atom_id res chain seq x y z
N MET A 1 21.19 -17.01 1.35
CA MET A 1 20.02 -17.49 0.58
C MET A 1 18.97 -16.40 0.71
N ALA A 2 18.42 -15.90 -0.40
CA ALA A 2 17.31 -14.93 -0.33
C ALA A 2 16.14 -15.59 0.42
N ARG A 3 15.60 -14.90 1.43
CA ARG A 3 14.48 -15.44 2.20
C ARG A 3 13.23 -15.28 1.35
N GLU A 4 12.37 -16.30 1.29
CA GLU A 4 11.12 -16.16 0.56
C GLU A 4 10.23 -15.13 1.28
N ILE A 5 9.77 -14.11 0.55
CA ILE A 5 8.92 -13.03 1.08
C ILE A 5 7.54 -13.57 1.52
N PHE A 6 7.06 -14.65 0.91
CA PHE A 6 5.79 -15.30 1.27
C PHE A 6 5.92 -16.82 1.32
N GLU A 7 5.53 -17.42 2.44
CA GLU A 7 5.55 -18.87 2.66
C GLU A 7 4.13 -19.40 2.86
N ILE A 8 3.75 -20.48 2.16
CA ILE A 8 2.47 -21.18 2.36
C ILE A 8 2.64 -22.23 3.46
N LYS A 9 1.80 -22.14 4.50
CA LYS A 9 1.77 -23.07 5.64
C LYS A 9 0.74 -24.18 5.48
N ASP A 10 -0.41 -23.86 4.91
CA ASP A 10 -1.48 -24.83 4.66
C ASP A 10 -2.37 -24.38 3.48
N LYS A 11 -3.11 -25.32 2.89
CA LYS A 11 -3.94 -25.07 1.70
C LYS A 11 -5.20 -25.95 1.67
N SER A 12 -6.29 -25.36 1.20
CA SER A 12 -7.54 -26.07 0.90
C SER A 12 -8.19 -25.44 -0.33
N LEU A 13 -8.45 -26.25 -1.36
CA LEU A 13 -8.85 -25.76 -2.69
C LEU A 13 -7.89 -24.66 -3.19
N ALA A 14 -8.40 -23.46 -3.49
CA ALA A 14 -7.61 -22.29 -3.87
C ALA A 14 -7.24 -21.39 -2.67
N GLY A 15 -7.70 -21.71 -1.45
CA GLY A 15 -7.38 -21.00 -0.22
C GLY A 15 -6.02 -21.41 0.33
N ARG A 16 -5.34 -20.46 0.99
CA ARG A 16 -4.01 -20.67 1.60
C ARG A 16 -3.86 -19.91 2.90
N ILE A 17 -3.27 -20.58 3.89
CA ILE A 17 -2.71 -19.96 5.09
C ILE A 17 -1.22 -19.76 4.83
N GLY A 18 -0.68 -18.61 5.16
CA GLY A 18 0.72 -18.31 4.93
C GLY A 18 1.25 -17.19 5.81
N GLU A 19 2.52 -16.86 5.61
CA GLU A 19 3.18 -15.76 6.28
C GLU A 19 3.93 -14.91 5.26
N ILE A 20 3.65 -13.60 5.25
CA ILE A 20 4.43 -12.60 4.51
C ILE A 20 5.45 -12.02 5.47
N LEU A 21 6.72 -11.96 5.07
CA LEU A 21 7.78 -11.30 5.82
C LEU A 21 7.96 -9.87 5.30
N THR A 22 8.01 -8.91 6.21
CA THR A 22 8.31 -7.50 5.91
C THR A 22 9.45 -7.01 6.80
N ALA A 23 9.94 -5.80 6.56
CA ALA A 23 10.99 -5.19 7.37
C ALA A 23 10.57 -5.00 8.85
N HIS A 24 9.27 -4.79 9.10
CA HIS A 24 8.73 -4.50 10.44
C HIS A 24 7.86 -5.62 11.01
N GLY A 25 7.99 -6.85 10.51
CA GLY A 25 7.36 -8.02 11.11
C GLY A 25 6.83 -9.01 10.10
N LYS A 26 5.97 -9.91 10.56
CA LYS A 26 5.28 -10.87 9.71
C LYS A 26 3.79 -10.59 9.66
N ILE A 27 3.16 -10.95 8.55
CA ILE A 27 1.72 -10.86 8.35
C ILE A 27 1.20 -12.28 8.12
N ARG A 28 0.37 -12.81 9.04
CA ARG A 28 -0.28 -14.11 8.85
C ARG A 28 -1.49 -13.96 7.93
N THR A 29 -1.58 -14.78 6.89
CA THR A 29 -2.70 -14.77 5.94
C THR A 29 -3.65 -15.93 6.19
N PRO A 30 -4.97 -15.79 5.93
CA PRO A 30 -5.65 -14.56 5.48
C PRO A 30 -5.69 -13.48 6.58
N THR A 31 -5.55 -12.22 6.17
CA THR A 31 -5.55 -11.06 7.09
C THR A 31 -6.51 -9.99 6.62
N LEU A 32 -6.93 -9.14 7.55
CA LEU A 32 -7.68 -7.93 7.29
C LEU A 32 -6.81 -6.73 7.69
N PHE A 33 -6.73 -5.72 6.84
CA PHE A 33 -6.01 -4.48 7.13
C PHE A 33 -7.00 -3.38 7.56
N PRO A 34 -6.92 -2.88 8.80
CA PRO A 34 -7.59 -1.65 9.18
C PRO A 34 -7.08 -0.48 8.35
N VAL A 35 -7.98 0.28 7.73
CA VAL A 35 -7.65 1.49 6.99
C VAL A 35 -7.48 2.64 7.97
N ILE A 36 -6.30 3.25 7.98
CA ILE A 36 -5.97 4.40 8.82
C ILE A 36 -6.01 5.65 7.97
N ASN A 37 -6.96 6.55 8.26
CA ASN A 37 -7.00 7.84 7.63
C ASN A 37 -5.95 8.76 8.29
N PRO A 38 -4.96 9.27 7.56
CA PRO A 38 -3.84 10.03 8.13
C PRO A 38 -4.23 11.42 8.66
N ILE A 39 -5.46 11.89 8.38
CA ILE A 39 -5.99 13.20 8.78
C ILE A 39 -6.96 13.07 9.95
N ARG A 40 -7.90 12.13 9.86
CA ARG A 40 -8.95 11.96 10.86
C ARG A 40 -9.14 10.49 11.15
N GLN A 41 -8.67 10.07 12.31
CA GLN A 41 -8.81 8.70 12.79
C GLN A 41 -9.75 8.65 13.99
N GLU A 42 -10.82 7.84 13.88
CA GLU A 42 -11.83 7.70 14.95
C GLU A 42 -11.41 6.64 15.98
N VAL A 43 -10.81 5.54 15.53
CA VAL A 43 -10.30 4.46 16.40
C VAL A 43 -8.79 4.57 16.53
N SER A 44 -8.29 4.71 17.75
CA SER A 44 -6.84 4.87 17.98
C SER A 44 -6.05 3.64 17.53
N LEU A 45 -4.78 3.85 17.15
CA LEU A 45 -3.92 2.74 16.73
C LEU A 45 -3.57 1.81 17.91
N GLU A 46 -3.61 2.29 19.16
CA GLU A 46 -3.49 1.42 20.32
C GLU A 46 -4.64 0.42 20.39
N VAL A 47 -5.89 0.86 20.20
CA VAL A 47 -7.07 -0.03 20.18
C VAL A 47 -6.97 -1.05 19.05
N ILE A 48 -6.56 -0.62 17.85
CA ILE A 48 -6.37 -1.51 16.70
C ILE A 48 -5.32 -2.58 17.02
N LYS A 49 -4.22 -2.19 17.66
CA LYS A 49 -3.19 -3.13 18.09
C LYS A 49 -3.70 -4.10 19.16
N ASP A 50 -4.46 -3.62 20.14
CA ASP A 50 -4.99 -4.43 21.24
C ASP A 50 -6.01 -5.48 20.77
N ILE A 51 -6.73 -5.21 19.67
CA ILE A 51 -7.58 -6.21 18.99
C ILE A 51 -6.75 -7.35 18.37
N GLY A 52 -5.46 -7.12 18.11
CA GLY A 52 -4.53 -8.11 17.57
C GLY A 52 -4.23 -7.94 16.08
N PHE A 53 -4.51 -6.78 15.48
CA PHE A 53 -4.11 -6.50 14.11
C PHE A 53 -2.58 -6.35 14.02
N GLU A 54 -1.97 -7.21 13.20
CA GLU A 54 -0.51 -7.23 13.00
C GLU A 54 -0.04 -6.10 12.09
N ALA A 55 -0.89 -5.69 11.14
CA ALA A 55 -0.57 -4.73 10.09
C ALA A 55 -1.75 -3.79 9.82
N ILE A 56 -1.44 -2.63 9.23
CA ILE A 56 -2.42 -1.61 8.84
C ILE A 56 -2.19 -1.15 7.41
N ILE A 57 -3.19 -0.49 6.82
CA ILE A 57 -3.03 0.22 5.55
C ILE A 57 -3.37 1.70 5.71
N THR A 58 -2.64 2.58 5.04
CA THR A 58 -2.96 4.01 4.94
C THR A 58 -2.77 4.50 3.50
N ASN A 59 -3.10 5.75 3.21
CA ASN A 59 -3.02 6.31 1.87
C ASN A 59 -1.84 7.29 1.75
N ALA A 60 -0.84 6.92 0.94
CA ALA A 60 0.37 7.72 0.74
C ALA A 60 0.10 9.02 -0.02
N TYR A 61 -0.89 9.06 -0.92
CA TYR A 61 -1.29 10.30 -1.59
C TYR A 61 -1.83 11.34 -0.60
N ILE A 62 -2.73 10.95 0.31
CA ILE A 62 -3.26 11.84 1.35
C ILE A 62 -2.13 12.28 2.30
N LEU A 63 -1.25 11.36 2.69
CA LEU A 63 -0.07 11.69 3.50
C LEU A 63 0.82 12.72 2.80
N LYS A 64 1.12 12.54 1.51
CA LYS A 64 1.91 13.51 0.75
C LYS A 64 1.21 14.86 0.71
N LYS A 65 -0.07 14.90 0.37
CA LYS A 65 -0.83 16.14 0.22
C LYS A 65 -0.89 16.98 1.51
N HIS A 66 -0.97 16.33 2.68
CA HIS A 66 -1.25 17.03 3.94
C HIS A 66 -0.14 16.98 4.98
N ARG A 67 0.77 16.00 4.90
CA ARG A 67 1.80 15.75 5.93
C ARG A 67 3.15 15.31 5.32
N GLU A 68 3.44 15.67 4.07
CA GLU A 68 4.66 15.24 3.36
C GLU A 68 5.93 15.48 4.16
N ARG A 69 6.14 16.72 4.63
CA ARG A 69 7.35 17.08 5.38
C ARG A 69 7.53 16.21 6.62
N GLU A 70 6.48 16.04 7.41
CA GLU A 70 6.54 15.25 8.64
C GLU A 70 6.75 13.75 8.35
N ALA A 71 6.11 13.23 7.29
CA ALA A 71 6.27 11.85 6.87
C ALA A 71 7.69 11.57 6.35
N LEU A 72 8.31 12.52 5.64
CA LEU A 72 9.69 12.41 5.18
C LEU A 72 10.72 12.58 6.31
N GLU A 73 10.45 13.44 7.30
CA GLU A 73 11.34 13.66 8.45
C GLU A 73 11.33 12.48 9.44
N LYS A 74 10.16 11.92 9.74
CA LYS A 74 10.00 10.87 10.78
C LYS A 74 9.91 9.44 10.23
N GLY A 75 9.52 9.29 8.97
CA GLY A 75 9.06 8.01 8.44
C GLY A 75 7.67 7.61 8.96
N ILE A 76 7.03 6.67 8.26
CA ILE A 76 5.62 6.32 8.44
C ILE A 76 5.34 5.61 9.77
N HIS A 77 6.28 4.80 10.27
CA HIS A 77 6.11 4.06 11.53
C HIS A 77 6.11 4.97 12.76
N GLU A 78 7.03 5.93 12.80
CA GLU A 78 7.05 6.94 13.88
C GLU A 78 5.84 7.87 13.77
N LEU A 79 5.52 8.32 12.55
CA LEU A 79 4.36 9.17 12.29
C LEU A 79 3.05 8.56 12.79
N MET A 80 2.85 7.26 12.55
CA MET A 80 1.67 6.52 12.96
C MET A 80 1.77 5.93 14.37
N LYS A 81 2.96 5.93 14.98
CA LYS A 81 3.27 5.23 16.23
C LYS A 81 2.92 3.72 16.17
N PHE A 82 3.08 3.11 15.00
CA PHE A 82 2.76 1.70 14.76
C PHE A 82 4.02 0.92 14.38
N LYS A 83 4.35 -0.11 15.18
CA LYS A 83 5.59 -0.88 15.05
C LYS A 83 5.48 -2.09 14.11
N GLY A 84 4.28 -2.50 13.73
CA GLY A 84 4.06 -3.60 12.79
C GLY A 84 4.11 -3.14 11.33
N PRO A 85 3.85 -4.05 10.37
CA PRO A 85 3.88 -3.72 8.96
C PRO A 85 2.85 -2.65 8.56
N ILE A 86 3.28 -1.68 7.76
CA ILE A 86 2.41 -0.64 7.21
C ILE A 86 2.38 -0.74 5.68
N VAL A 87 1.18 -0.99 5.16
CA VAL A 87 0.88 -0.96 3.73
C VAL A 87 0.47 0.46 3.34
N THR A 88 0.90 0.92 2.17
CA THR A 88 0.44 2.21 1.62
C THR A 88 -0.25 2.05 0.27
N ASP A 89 -1.47 2.57 0.20
CA ASP A 89 -2.18 2.79 -1.05
C ASP A 89 -1.62 4.04 -1.78
N SER A 90 -1.60 4.01 -3.11
CA SER A 90 -1.10 5.06 -4.00
C SER A 90 -2.08 6.20 -4.22
N GLY A 91 -3.36 5.98 -3.90
CA GLY A 91 -4.44 6.90 -4.21
C GLY A 91 -5.05 6.72 -5.61
N GLY A 92 -4.90 5.53 -6.21
CA GLY A 92 -5.62 5.17 -7.43
C GLY A 92 -7.15 5.28 -7.27
N TYR A 93 -7.67 5.06 -6.06
CA TYR A 93 -9.10 5.21 -5.77
C TYR A 93 -9.62 6.65 -5.98
N GLN A 94 -8.81 7.68 -5.74
CA GLN A 94 -9.20 9.07 -6.02
C GLN A 94 -9.41 9.33 -7.51
N ILE A 95 -8.80 8.52 -8.40
CA ILE A 95 -9.06 8.59 -9.85
C ILE A 95 -10.49 8.14 -10.15
N LEU A 96 -11.02 7.13 -9.47
CA LEU A 96 -12.42 6.72 -9.63
C LEU A 96 -13.40 7.78 -9.14
N GLU A 97 -13.12 8.40 -7.98
CA GLU A 97 -14.05 9.37 -7.39
C GLU A 97 -14.00 10.75 -8.07
N TYR A 98 -12.82 11.22 -8.45
CA TYR A 98 -12.60 12.59 -8.91
C TYR A 98 -12.09 12.71 -10.35
N GLY A 99 -11.89 11.58 -11.05
CA GLY A 99 -11.43 11.52 -12.44
C GLY A 99 -9.95 11.85 -12.64
N ARG A 100 -9.26 12.37 -11.61
CA ARG A 100 -7.83 12.69 -11.65
C ARG A 100 -7.19 12.62 -10.27
N VAL A 101 -5.88 12.39 -10.28
CA VAL A 101 -5.01 12.53 -9.12
C VAL A 101 -3.80 13.36 -9.56
N ASP A 102 -3.46 14.38 -8.78
CA ASP A 102 -2.35 15.29 -9.09
C ASP A 102 -1.03 14.71 -8.56
N ILE A 103 -0.66 13.51 -9.03
CA ILE A 103 0.61 12.84 -8.70
C ILE A 103 1.01 11.85 -9.80
N THR A 104 2.30 11.72 -10.08
CA THR A 104 2.80 10.74 -11.06
C THR A 104 3.15 9.39 -10.42
N PRO A 105 3.20 8.28 -11.20
CA PRO A 105 3.64 6.98 -10.71
C PRO A 105 5.06 6.98 -10.12
N GLU A 106 5.95 7.81 -10.67
CA GLU A 106 7.33 7.97 -10.17
C GLU A 106 7.33 8.63 -8.79
N GLU A 107 6.60 9.74 -8.66
CA GLU A 107 6.54 10.53 -7.43
C GLU A 107 5.98 9.74 -6.25
N ILE A 108 4.90 8.96 -6.47
CA ILE A 108 4.27 8.20 -5.40
C ILE A 108 5.17 7.06 -4.90
N VAL A 109 5.86 6.35 -5.80
CA VAL A 109 6.77 5.25 -5.44
C VAL A 109 7.95 5.80 -4.66
N VAL A 110 8.58 6.86 -5.14
CA VAL A 110 9.69 7.51 -4.43
C VAL A 110 9.25 8.00 -3.05
N PHE A 111 8.05 8.57 -2.94
CA PHE A 111 7.50 8.99 -1.66
C PHE A 111 7.27 7.81 -0.71
N GLN A 112 6.62 6.73 -1.18
CA GLN A 112 6.36 5.52 -0.39
C GLN A 112 7.66 4.86 0.11
N GLU A 113 8.71 4.86 -0.70
CA GLU A 113 10.03 4.37 -0.30
C GLU A 113 10.69 5.27 0.75
N ASN A 114 10.64 6.59 0.55
CA ASN A 114 11.28 7.55 1.44
C ASN A 114 10.63 7.58 2.83
N ILE A 115 9.30 7.44 2.90
CA ILE A 115 8.59 7.36 4.19
C ILE A 115 8.70 5.97 4.83
N GLY A 116 9.19 4.98 4.09
CA GLY A 116 9.47 3.65 4.60
C GLY A 116 8.29 2.71 4.71
N SER A 117 7.39 2.72 3.72
CA SER A 117 6.32 1.71 3.60
C SER A 117 6.91 0.29 3.55
N ASP A 118 6.25 -0.68 4.19
CA ASP A 118 6.62 -2.11 4.10
C ASP A 118 6.14 -2.72 2.78
N ILE A 119 4.91 -2.39 2.38
CA ILE A 119 4.30 -2.83 1.13
C ILE A 119 3.67 -1.59 0.50
N ALA A 120 4.03 -1.31 -0.75
CA ALA A 120 3.54 -0.16 -1.49
C ALA A 120 2.69 -0.62 -2.68
N VAL A 121 1.53 -0.01 -2.84
CA VAL A 121 0.69 -0.16 -4.05
C VAL A 121 1.17 0.85 -5.08
N ILE A 122 1.28 0.43 -6.35
CA ILE A 122 1.58 1.34 -7.47
C ILE A 122 0.38 2.25 -7.76
N LEU A 123 0.58 3.31 -8.54
CA LEU A 123 -0.53 4.17 -8.98
C LEU A 123 -1.33 3.54 -10.12
N ASP A 124 -2.11 2.50 -9.82
CA ASP A 124 -3.00 1.85 -10.78
C ASP A 124 -4.19 2.74 -11.19
N VAL A 125 -4.85 2.37 -12.27
CA VAL A 125 -6.09 3.00 -12.72
C VAL A 125 -7.22 1.99 -12.53
N PRO A 126 -8.08 2.17 -11.51
CA PRO A 126 -9.11 1.18 -11.26
C PRO A 126 -10.15 1.19 -12.37
N THR A 127 -10.56 0.01 -12.83
CA THR A 127 -11.66 -0.14 -13.80
C THR A 127 -13.00 0.03 -13.09
N GLY A 128 -13.81 1.00 -13.53
CA GLY A 128 -15.16 1.21 -12.99
C GLY A 128 -16.11 0.05 -13.32
N GLY A 129 -17.07 -0.23 -12.44
CA GLY A 129 -18.00 -1.38 -12.60
C GLY A 129 -18.95 -1.30 -13.80
N TYR A 130 -19.09 -0.13 -14.42
CA TYR A 130 -19.92 0.10 -15.61
C TYR A 130 -19.08 0.48 -16.85
N ALA A 131 -17.77 0.24 -16.82
CA ALA A 131 -16.88 0.56 -17.92
C ALA A 131 -17.23 -0.26 -19.18
N SER A 132 -17.18 0.39 -20.34
CA SER A 132 -17.17 -0.28 -21.63
C SER A 132 -15.91 -1.13 -21.81
N TYR A 133 -15.91 -2.03 -22.79
CA TYR A 133 -14.72 -2.83 -23.11
C TYR A 133 -13.50 -1.96 -23.42
N GLU A 134 -13.65 -0.88 -24.18
CA GLU A 134 -12.54 0.01 -24.55
C GLU A 134 -11.99 0.76 -23.33
N GLU A 135 -12.87 1.22 -22.43
CA GLU A 135 -12.44 1.84 -21.17
C GLU A 135 -11.71 0.83 -20.28
N ALA A 136 -12.25 -0.37 -20.11
CA ALA A 136 -11.61 -1.42 -19.34
C ALA A 136 -10.22 -1.78 -19.90
N LYS A 137 -10.13 -1.99 -21.22
CA LYS A 137 -8.87 -2.25 -21.91
C LYS A 137 -7.86 -1.12 -21.66
N TRP A 138 -8.28 0.13 -21.80
CA TRP A 138 -7.41 1.28 -21.54
C TRP A 138 -6.93 1.32 -20.09
N THR A 139 -7.80 1.12 -19.09
CA THR A 139 -7.39 1.12 -17.67
C THR A 139 -6.35 0.04 -17.35
N VAL A 140 -6.46 -1.13 -17.98
CA VAL A 140 -5.48 -2.22 -17.84
C VAL A 140 -4.16 -1.86 -18.50
N GLU A 141 -4.18 -1.39 -19.75
CA GLU A 141 -2.98 -0.97 -20.49
C GLU A 141 -2.24 0.15 -19.77
N GLU A 142 -2.97 1.14 -19.26
CA GLU A 142 -2.41 2.24 -18.48
C GLU A 142 -1.85 1.76 -17.14
N THR A 143 -2.53 0.87 -16.43
CA THR A 143 -2.02 0.27 -15.18
C THR A 143 -0.71 -0.49 -15.43
N ILE A 144 -0.61 -1.26 -16.51
CA ILE A 144 0.62 -1.95 -16.89
C ILE A 144 1.74 -0.94 -17.20
N ARG A 145 1.44 0.11 -17.98
CA ARG A 145 2.42 1.16 -18.28
C ARG A 145 2.96 1.81 -17.02
N ARG A 146 2.08 2.14 -16.06
CA ARG A 146 2.45 2.73 -14.77
C ARG A 146 3.25 1.77 -13.90
N ALA A 147 2.91 0.47 -13.90
CA ALA A 147 3.70 -0.56 -13.22
C ALA A 147 5.15 -0.62 -13.74
N ILE A 148 5.33 -0.62 -15.06
CA ILE A 148 6.66 -0.62 -15.70
C ILE A 148 7.46 0.62 -15.33
N ILE A 149 6.80 1.77 -15.23
CA ILE A 149 7.43 3.01 -14.77
C ILE A 149 7.86 2.86 -13.31
N SER A 150 6.93 2.49 -12.41
CA SER A 150 7.18 2.31 -10.98
C SER A 150 8.39 1.42 -10.71
N LEU A 151 8.54 0.31 -11.43
CA LEU A 151 9.67 -0.62 -11.29
C LEU A 151 11.04 0.04 -11.54
N LYS A 152 11.13 1.09 -12.36
CA LYS A 152 12.40 1.81 -12.62
C LYS A 152 12.83 2.69 -11.45
N TYR A 153 11.89 3.06 -10.59
CA TYR A 153 12.11 4.00 -9.49
C TYR A 153 12.17 3.32 -8.12
N MET A 154 11.80 2.04 -8.04
CA MET A 154 12.01 1.24 -6.83
C MET A 154 13.50 1.00 -6.61
N LYS A 155 14.01 1.40 -5.44
CA LYS A 155 15.41 1.26 -5.02
C LYS A 155 15.61 0.21 -3.93
N ARG A 156 14.59 -0.10 -3.13
CA ARG A 156 14.73 -1.10 -2.06
C ARG A 156 14.84 -2.50 -2.63
N ASP A 157 15.91 -3.21 -2.26
CA ASP A 157 16.11 -4.61 -2.60
C ASP A 157 14.97 -5.48 -2.06
N LYS A 158 14.64 -6.52 -2.84
CA LYS A 158 13.77 -7.63 -2.43
C LYS A 158 14.46 -8.34 -1.26
N THR A 159 14.15 -7.92 -0.03
CA THR A 159 14.74 -8.46 1.20
C THR A 159 14.39 -9.93 1.37
#